data_AF-A0A650CUT5-F1
#
_entry.id   AF-A0A650CUT5-F1
#
_cell.length_a   1.000
_cell.length_b   1.000
_cell.length_c   1.000
_cell.angle_alpha   90.00
_cell.angle_beta   90.00
_cell.angle_gamma   90.00
#
_symmetry.space_group_name_H-M   'P 1'
#
loop_
_entity.id
_entity.type
_entity.pdbx_description
1 polymer ?
#
loop_
_entity_poly.entity_id
_entity_poly.type
_entity_poly.pdbx_seq_one_letter_code
_entity_poly.pdbx_strand_id
1 'polypeptide(L)'
;MRVQVLIKEMNKDIIMKNLEFRIPLIGSAISLFIGGLLLIGKVPSILTLGTMIVVVILVSLAFLITRYKNLVHVGGILGILAIISSATAPAHNEALLNFGKSLYITTLDLLMILGFYVFPIIYIYFWVFTIIRRKTIT
;
A
#
# COMPACT_ATOMS: atom_id res chain seq x y z
N MET A 1 -30.54 19.71 -18.18
CA MET A 1 -29.32 20.24 -17.51
C MET A 1 -29.09 19.65 -16.13
N ARG A 2 -30.05 19.68 -15.18
CA ARG A 2 -29.90 19.10 -13.82
C ARG A 2 -29.51 17.60 -13.78
N VAL A 3 -30.09 16.78 -14.65
CA VAL A 3 -29.83 15.32 -14.67
C VAL A 3 -28.39 15.00 -15.08
N GLN A 4 -27.82 15.73 -16.05
CA GLN A 4 -26.43 15.53 -16.47
C GLN A 4 -25.43 16.00 -15.40
N VAL A 5 -25.77 17.05 -14.63
CA VAL A 5 -24.97 17.49 -13.48
C VAL A 5 -24.98 16.43 -12.38
N LEU A 6 -26.17 15.90 -12.03
CA LEU A 6 -26.31 14.82 -11.05
C LEU A 6 -25.56 13.54 -11.44
N ILE A 7 -25.62 13.14 -12.71
CA ILE A 7 -24.87 11.97 -13.22
C ILE A 7 -23.36 12.22 -13.13
N LYS A 8 -22.90 13.45 -13.42
CA LYS A 8 -21.47 13.82 -13.33
C LYS A 8 -20.97 13.82 -11.89
N GLU A 9 -21.78 14.29 -10.94
CA GLU A 9 -21.46 14.29 -9.51
C GLU A 9 -21.43 12.86 -8.94
N MET A 10 -22.44 12.04 -9.23
CA MET A 10 -22.46 10.62 -8.83
C MET A 10 -21.26 9.84 -9.38
N ASN A 11 -20.88 10.06 -10.63
CA ASN A 11 -19.70 9.40 -11.21
C ASN A 11 -18.40 9.83 -10.52
N LYS A 12 -18.31 11.11 -10.15
CA LYS A 12 -17.14 11.63 -9.43
C LYS A 12 -17.00 10.99 -8.05
N ASP A 13 -18.11 10.84 -7.32
CA ASP A 13 -18.10 10.18 -6.01
C ASP A 13 -17.70 8.70 -6.10
N ILE A 14 -18.19 7.98 -7.10
CA ILE A 14 -17.82 6.57 -7.33
C ILE A 14 -16.33 6.43 -7.69
N ILE A 15 -15.82 7.33 -8.55
CA ILE A 15 -14.41 7.33 -8.95
C ILE A 15 -13.50 7.66 -7.76
N MET A 16 -13.84 8.70 -6.98
CA MET A 16 -13.07 9.12 -5.80
C MET A 16 -13.04 8.02 -4.73
N LYS A 17 -14.17 7.35 -4.50
CA LYS A 17 -14.27 6.28 -3.49
C LYS A 17 -13.41 5.06 -3.79
N ASN A 18 -13.13 4.79 -5.07
CA ASN A 18 -12.23 3.72 -5.47
C ASN A 18 -10.75 4.15 -5.42
N LEU A 19 -10.45 5.44 -5.60
CA LEU A 19 -9.09 5.96 -5.57
C LEU A 19 -8.45 5.89 -4.18
N GLU A 20 -9.26 6.07 -3.13
CA GLU A 20 -8.84 6.00 -1.71
C GLU A 20 -8.06 4.72 -1.37
N PHE A 21 -8.43 3.58 -1.96
CA PHE A 21 -7.75 2.29 -1.75
C PHE A 21 -6.66 2.00 -2.78
N ARG A 22 -6.81 2.50 -4.01
CA ARG A 22 -5.88 2.21 -5.10
C ARG A 22 -4.56 2.97 -4.95
N ILE A 23 -4.64 4.24 -4.59
CA ILE A 23 -3.47 5.10 -4.41
C ILE A 23 -2.49 4.50 -3.39
N PRO A 24 -2.89 4.13 -2.17
CA PRO A 24 -1.95 3.53 -1.22
C PRO A 24 -1.40 2.18 -1.71
N LEU A 25 -2.21 1.31 -2.34
CA LEU A 25 -1.69 0.05 -2.88
C LEU A 25 -0.60 0.26 -3.95
N ILE A 26 -0.85 1.18 -4.89
CA ILE A 26 0.11 1.52 -5.95
C ILE A 26 1.33 2.23 -5.37
N GLY A 27 1.14 3.13 -4.40
CA GLY A 27 2.22 3.79 -3.69
C GLY A 27 3.15 2.78 -3.02
N SER A 28 2.60 1.84 -2.24
CA SER A 28 3.36 0.74 -1.66
C SER A 28 4.08 -0.07 -2.73
N ALA A 29 3.39 -0.47 -3.80
CA ALA A 29 3.98 -1.25 -4.87
C ALA A 29 5.18 -0.55 -5.53
N ILE A 30 5.07 0.75 -5.81
CA ILE A 30 6.15 1.54 -6.40
C ILE A 30 7.34 1.64 -5.44
N SER A 31 7.10 1.94 -4.17
CA SER A 31 8.16 2.02 -3.16
C SER A 31 8.90 0.69 -2.99
N LEU A 32 8.16 -0.41 -2.91
CA LEU A 32 8.72 -1.76 -2.80
C LEU A 32 9.45 -2.19 -4.06
N PHE A 33 8.94 -1.84 -5.24
CA PHE A 33 9.60 -2.16 -6.51
C PHE A 33 10.95 -1.45 -6.61
N ILE A 34 10.99 -0.14 -6.39
CA ILE A 34 12.25 0.63 -6.42
C ILE A 34 13.20 0.13 -5.34
N GLY A 35 12.74 -0.05 -4.10
CA GLY A 35 13.56 -0.56 -3.00
C GLY A 35 14.12 -1.95 -3.30
N GLY A 36 13.30 -2.86 -3.82
CA GLY A 36 13.69 -4.20 -4.21
C GLY A 36 14.73 -4.22 -5.33
N LEU A 37 14.61 -3.32 -6.32
CA LEU A 37 15.60 -3.17 -7.39
C LEU A 37 16.96 -2.70 -6.84
N LEU A 38 16.97 -1.72 -5.94
CA LEU A 38 18.19 -1.22 -5.31
C LEU A 38 18.92 -2.31 -4.50
N LEU A 39 18.17 -3.25 -3.92
CA LEU A 39 18.71 -4.34 -3.10
C LEU A 39 19.22 -5.56 -3.91
N ILE A 40 19.08 -5.58 -5.24
CA ILE A 40 19.58 -6.69 -6.07
C ILE A 40 21.09 -6.88 -5.85
N GLY A 41 21.49 -8.10 -5.51
CA GLY A 41 22.88 -8.45 -5.22
C GLY A 41 23.42 -7.93 -3.88
N LYS A 42 22.56 -7.28 -3.07
CA LYS A 42 22.89 -6.82 -1.70
C LYS A 42 22.20 -7.64 -0.61
N VAL A 43 21.12 -8.32 -0.94
CA VAL A 43 20.39 -9.22 -0.05
C VAL A 43 20.22 -10.59 -0.72
N PRO A 44 19.94 -11.66 0.05
CA PRO A 44 19.61 -12.97 -0.51
C PRO A 44 18.50 -12.87 -1.56
N SER A 45 18.72 -13.48 -2.74
CA SER A 45 17.81 -13.37 -3.89
C SER A 45 16.37 -13.80 -3.60
N ILE A 46 16.18 -14.68 -2.61
CA ILE A 46 14.85 -15.10 -2.16
C ILE A 46 14.03 -13.93 -1.58
N LEU A 47 14.67 -13.00 -0.88
CA LEU A 47 14.01 -11.82 -0.33
C LEU A 47 13.59 -10.87 -1.44
N THR A 48 14.49 -10.60 -2.40
CA THR A 48 14.18 -9.78 -3.57
C THR A 48 13.04 -10.37 -4.38
N LEU A 49 13.05 -11.68 -4.62
CA LEU A 49 11.96 -12.37 -5.32
C LEU A 49 10.64 -12.25 -4.55
N GLY A 50 10.67 -12.43 -3.23
CA GLY A 50 9.51 -12.23 -2.36
C GLY A 50 8.93 -10.81 -2.48
N THR A 51 9.78 -9.78 -2.46
CA THR A 51 9.36 -8.40 -2.66
C THR A 51 8.69 -8.20 -4.03
N MET A 52 9.24 -8.76 -5.10
CA MET A 52 8.65 -8.66 -6.44
C MET A 52 7.29 -9.36 -6.54
N ILE A 53 7.12 -10.49 -5.87
CA ILE A 53 5.81 -11.17 -5.78
C ILE A 53 4.80 -10.28 -5.06
N VAL A 54 5.19 -9.66 -3.94
CA VAL A 54 4.32 -8.72 -3.20
C VAL A 54 3.93 -7.54 -4.07
N VAL A 55 4.85 -6.97 -4.85
CA VAL A 55 4.55 -5.89 -5.81
C VAL A 55 3.45 -6.32 -6.79
N VAL A 56 3.57 -7.51 -7.40
CA VAL A 56 2.56 -8.03 -8.34
C VAL A 56 1.20 -8.21 -7.66
N ILE A 57 1.18 -8.71 -6.42
CA ILE A 57 -0.06 -8.87 -5.63
C ILE A 57 -0.71 -7.51 -5.38
N LEU A 58 0.06 -6.51 -4.93
CA LEU A 58 -0.47 -5.18 -4.62
C LEU A 58 -1.02 -4.48 -5.87
N VAL A 59 -0.30 -4.56 -6.99
CA VAL A 59 -0.76 -4.01 -8.28
C VAL A 59 -2.04 -4.71 -8.73
N SER A 60 -2.07 -6.04 -8.70
CA SER A 60 -3.25 -6.83 -9.07
C SER A 60 -4.46 -6.45 -8.22
N LEU A 61 -4.27 -6.32 -6.90
CA LEU A 61 -5.30 -5.95 -5.96
C LEU A 61 -5.85 -4.54 -6.23
N ALA A 62 -4.97 -3.58 -6.56
CA ALA A 62 -5.37 -2.21 -6.89
C ALA A 62 -6.28 -2.14 -8.13
N PHE A 63 -6.12 -3.05 -9.10
CA PHE A 63 -7.04 -3.13 -10.23
C PHE A 63 -8.33 -3.88 -9.86
N LEU A 64 -8.22 -5.02 -9.19
CA LEU A 64 -9.36 -5.90 -8.91
C LEU A 64 -10.37 -5.33 -7.90
N ILE A 65 -9.96 -4.45 -6.97
CA ILE A 65 -10.86 -3.80 -6.01
C ILE A 65 -11.99 -3.01 -6.68
N THR A 66 -11.76 -2.48 -7.89
CA THR A 66 -12.79 -1.77 -8.66
C THR A 66 -13.94 -2.67 -9.09
N ARG A 67 -13.66 -3.97 -9.27
CA ARG A 67 -14.64 -4.98 -9.71
C ARG A 67 -15.20 -5.78 -8.54
N TYR A 68 -14.38 -6.03 -7.52
CA TYR A 68 -14.73 -6.89 -6.39
C TYR A 68 -14.56 -6.16 -5.07
N LYS A 69 -15.66 -5.55 -4.58
CA LYS A 69 -15.66 -4.71 -3.37
C LYS A 69 -15.16 -5.42 -2.10
N ASN A 70 -15.30 -6.74 -2.01
CA ASN A 70 -14.84 -7.51 -0.86
C ASN A 70 -13.31 -7.61 -0.76
N LEU A 71 -12.60 -7.42 -1.87
CA LEU A 71 -11.13 -7.41 -1.89
C LEU A 71 -10.54 -6.24 -1.10
N VAL A 72 -11.34 -5.23 -0.77
CA VAL A 72 -10.90 -4.14 0.12
C VAL A 72 -10.44 -4.71 1.48
N HIS A 73 -11.11 -5.76 1.98
CA HIS A 73 -10.72 -6.42 3.23
C HIS A 73 -9.38 -7.16 3.12
N VAL A 74 -9.10 -7.77 1.98
CA VAL A 74 -7.80 -8.40 1.71
C VAL A 74 -6.69 -7.35 1.80
N GLY A 75 -6.87 -6.20 1.17
CA GLY A 75 -5.90 -5.10 1.27
C GLY A 75 -5.71 -4.58 2.70
N GLY A 76 -6.78 -4.55 3.50
CA GLY A 76 -6.70 -4.14 4.91
C GLY A 76 -5.87 -5.11 5.74
N ILE A 77 -6.09 -6.41 5.56
CA ILE A 77 -5.31 -7.48 6.21
C ILE A 77 -3.85 -7.41 5.75
N LEU A 78 -3.60 -7.28 4.44
CA LEU A 78 -2.24 -7.14 3.91
C LEU A 78 -1.54 -5.90 4.46
N GLY A 79 -2.24 -4.79 4.65
CA GLY A 79 -1.68 -3.60 5.27
C GLY A 79 -1.23 -3.84 6.70
N ILE A 80 -2.02 -4.56 7.50
CA ILE A 80 -1.64 -4.93 8.87
C ILE A 80 -0.42 -5.86 8.86
N LEU A 81 -0.44 -6.88 7.99
CA LEU A 81 0.67 -7.82 7.86
C LEU A 81 1.95 -7.13 7.40
N ALA A 82 1.88 -6.12 6.53
CA ALA A 82 3.03 -5.35 6.08
C ALA A 82 3.70 -4.62 7.26
N ILE A 83 2.92 -3.96 8.12
CA ILE A 83 3.43 -3.25 9.30
C ILE A 83 4.08 -4.23 10.27
N ILE A 84 3.40 -5.34 10.58
CA ILE A 84 3.92 -6.36 11.51
C ILE A 84 5.20 -6.97 10.96
N SER A 85 5.18 -7.43 9.70
CA SER A 85 6.33 -8.04 9.04
C SER A 85 7.53 -7.10 8.98
N SER A 86 7.30 -5.80 8.78
CA SER A 86 8.37 -4.82 8.77
C SER A 86 8.93 -4.56 10.17
N ALA A 87 8.06 -4.43 11.18
CA ALA A 87 8.47 -4.17 12.56
C ALA A 87 9.26 -5.34 13.19
N THR A 88 9.02 -6.57 12.73
CA THR A 88 9.73 -7.76 13.22
C THR A 88 10.94 -8.16 12.37
N ALA A 89 11.20 -7.48 11.25
CA ALA A 89 12.33 -7.79 10.38
C ALA A 89 13.64 -7.19 10.93
N PRO A 90 14.65 -8.01 11.29
CA PRO A 90 15.93 -7.50 11.79
C PRO A 90 16.63 -6.57 10.79
N ALA A 91 16.55 -6.89 9.49
CA ALA A 91 17.15 -6.09 8.43
C ALA A 91 16.58 -4.66 8.36
N HIS A 92 15.27 -4.47 8.63
CA HIS A 92 14.65 -3.15 8.65
C HIS A 92 15.08 -2.34 9.88
N ASN A 93 15.19 -3.01 11.03
CA ASN A 93 15.66 -2.38 12.27
C ASN A 93 17.13 -1.94 12.14
N GLU A 94 17.99 -2.79 11.58
CA GLU A 94 19.39 -2.46 11.32
C GLU A 94 19.54 -1.32 10.29
N ALA A 95 18.73 -1.30 9.24
CA ALA A 95 18.76 -0.23 8.25
C ALA A 95 18.43 1.13 8.90
N LEU A 96 17.36 1.20 9.69
CA LEU A 96 16.95 2.41 10.43
C LEU A 96 18.00 2.90 11.44
N LEU A 97 18.73 2.00 12.10
CA LEU A 97 19.86 2.39 12.97
C LEU A 97 21.02 3.03 12.20
N ASN A 98 21.07 2.82 10.89
CA ASN A 98 22.06 3.41 9.99
C ASN A 98 21.47 4.54 9.14
N PHE A 99 20.26 5.01 9.44
CA PHE A 99 19.61 6.11 8.74
C PHE A 99 20.52 7.36 8.74
N GLY A 100 20.69 7.97 7.57
CA GLY A 100 21.49 9.18 7.41
C GLY A 100 22.99 8.95 7.24
N LYS A 101 23.49 7.72 7.43
CA LYS A 101 24.93 7.41 7.25
C LYS A 101 25.36 7.41 5.78
N SER A 102 24.44 7.20 4.85
CA SER A 102 24.69 7.40 3.42
C SER A 102 23.39 7.70 2.68
N LEU A 103 23.49 8.40 1.55
CA LEU A 103 22.33 8.68 0.68
C LEU A 103 21.61 7.39 0.26
N TYR A 104 22.37 6.33 -0.01
CA TYR A 104 21.83 5.03 -0.41
C TYR A 104 20.97 4.41 0.70
N ILE A 105 21.49 4.33 1.93
CA ILE A 105 20.75 3.76 3.08
C ILE A 105 19.52 4.62 3.39
N THR A 106 19.67 5.94 3.45
CA THR A 106 18.54 6.86 3.66
C THR A 106 17.44 6.68 2.61
N THR A 107 17.80 6.49 1.33
CA THR A 107 16.83 6.26 0.26
C THR A 107 16.07 4.96 0.47
N LEU A 108 16.78 3.88 0.82
CA LEU A 108 16.16 2.58 1.14
C LEU A 108 15.21 2.68 2.33
N ASP A 109 15.62 3.38 3.39
CA ASP A 109 14.80 3.56 4.59
C ASP A 109 13.53 4.35 4.30
N LEU A 110 13.61 5.41 3.49
CA LEU A 110 12.43 6.16 3.06
C LEU A 110 11.48 5.29 2.23
N LEU A 111 12.00 4.50 1.30
CA LEU A 111 11.20 3.57 0.49
C LEU A 111 10.54 2.49 1.36
N MET A 112 11.26 1.97 2.35
CA MET A 112 10.72 1.02 3.32
C MET A 112 9.62 1.66 4.18
N ILE A 113 9.83 2.87 4.72
CA ILE A 113 8.84 3.60 5.52
C ILE A 113 7.57 3.84 4.69
N LEU A 114 7.73 4.30 3.46
CA LEU A 114 6.60 4.51 2.55
C LEU A 114 5.86 3.20 2.24
N GLY A 115 6.60 2.17 1.84
CA GLY A 115 6.08 0.90 1.38
C GLY A 115 5.37 0.07 2.45
N PHE A 116 5.93 0.04 3.67
CA PHE A 116 5.46 -0.82 4.77
C PHE A 116 4.68 -0.10 5.87
N TYR A 117 4.75 1.23 5.97
CA TYR A 117 4.06 1.97 7.03
C TYR A 117 3.11 3.03 6.48
N VAL A 118 3.60 4.04 5.76
CA VAL A 118 2.77 5.20 5.38
C VAL A 118 1.58 4.78 4.52
N PHE A 119 1.83 4.10 3.41
CA PHE A 119 0.75 3.68 2.52
C PHE A 119 -0.16 2.60 3.14
N PRO A 120 0.35 1.58 3.85
CA PRO A 120 -0.48 0.64 4.60
C PRO A 120 -1.37 1.30 5.66
N ILE A 121 -0.86 2.27 6.42
CA ILE A 121 -1.64 3.02 7.41
C ILE A 121 -2.76 3.81 6.74
N ILE A 122 -2.47 4.50 5.63
CA ILE A 122 -3.47 5.23 4.84
C ILE A 122 -4.57 4.26 4.37
N TYR A 123 -4.19 3.09 3.85
CA TYR A 123 -5.15 2.07 3.44
C TYR A 123 -6.04 1.61 4.61
N ILE A 124 -5.42 1.25 5.74
CA ILE A 124 -6.13 0.78 6.93
C ILE A 124 -7.10 1.84 7.44
N TYR A 125 -6.69 3.11 7.44
CA TYR A 125 -7.55 4.23 7.84
C TYR A 125 -8.86 4.24 7.02
N PHE A 126 -8.77 4.23 5.69
CA PHE A 126 -9.95 4.21 4.82
C PHE A 126 -10.77 2.92 4.99
N TRP A 127 -10.10 1.80 5.22
CA TRP A 127 -10.75 0.51 5.41
C TRP A 127 -11.59 0.47 6.68
N VAL A 128 -11.01 0.86 7.82
CA VAL A 128 -11.71 0.95 9.11
C VAL A 128 -12.87 1.93 9.03
N PHE A 129 -12.66 3.11 8.43
CA PHE A 129 -13.72 4.10 8.27
C PHE A 129 -14.90 3.59 7.42
N THR A 130 -14.61 2.81 6.38
CA THR A 130 -15.63 2.17 5.55
C THR A 130 -16.44 1.13 6.33
N ILE A 131 -15.80 0.36 7.21
CA ILE A 131 -16.50 -0.61 8.08
C ILE A 131 -17.41 0.11 9.07
N ILE A 132 -16.91 1.15 9.73
CA ILE A 132 -17.66 1.92 10.73
C ILE A 132 -18.91 2.53 10.09
N ARG A 133 -18.76 3.23 8.95
CA ARG A 133 -19.89 3.85 8.26
C ARG A 133 -20.97 2.87 7.81
N ARG A 134 -20.60 1.64 7.43
CA ARG A 134 -21.59 0.61 7.06
C ARG A 134 -22.42 0.15 8.25
N LYS A 135 -21.82 0.07 9.45
CA LYS A 135 -22.54 -0.32 10.68
C LYS A 135 -23.50 0.75 11.19
N THR A 136 -23.28 2.03 10.88
CA THR A 136 -24.15 3.12 11.35
C THR A 136 -25.44 3.27 10.55
N ILE A 137 -25.56 2.58 9.40
CA ILE A 137 -26.71 2.69 8.46
C ILE A 137 -27.60 1.42 8.52
N THR A 138 -27.21 0.42 9.31
CA THR A 138 -27.97 -0.81 9.58
C THR A 138 -28.53 -0.78 10.99
#